data_AF-M3HZL9-F1
#
_entry.id   AF-M3HZL9-F1
#
_cell.length_a   1.000
_cell.length_b   1.000
_cell.length_c   1.000
_cell.angle_alpha   90.00
_cell.angle_beta   90.00
_cell.angle_gamma   90.00
#
_symmetry.space_group_name_H-M   'P 1'
#
loop_
_entity.id
_entity.type
_entity.pdbx_description
1 polymer ?
#
loop_
_entity_poly.entity_id
_entity_poly.type
_entity_poly.pdbx_seq_one_letter_code
_entity_poly.pdbx_strand_id
1 'polypeptide(L)' 'MEKVLDELKIPETWSQKIKPIHDDWKIPLIDMSKDPYYACNSYADSGHISLDCYRPFIRFILLHYYLDPK' A
#
# COMPACT_ATOMS: atom_id res chain seq x y z
N MET A 1 18.32 2.67 -14.41
CA MET A 1 17.91 2.83 -13.00
C MET A 1 18.05 1.49 -12.28
N GLU A 2 17.46 0.41 -12.80
CA GLU A 2 17.60 -0.96 -12.24
C GLU A 2 19.05 -1.40 -12.01
N LYS A 3 19.95 -1.17 -12.98
CA LYS A 3 21.39 -1.54 -12.86
C LYS A 3 22.13 -0.86 -11.69
N VAL A 4 21.74 0.37 -11.34
CA VAL A 4 22.35 1.13 -10.22
C VAL A 4 21.79 0.64 -8.88
N LEU A 5 20.53 0.21 -8.85
CA LEU A 5 19.90 -0.33 -7.63
C LEU A 5 20.49 -1.70 -7.25
N ASP A 6 20.78 -2.54 -8.26
CA ASP A 6 21.47 -3.82 -8.08
C ASP A 6 22.90 -3.65 -7.56
N GLU A 7 23.67 -2.70 -8.11
CA GLU A 7 25.02 -2.39 -7.66
C GLU A 7 25.08 -1.88 -6.22
N LEU A 8 24.05 -1.13 -5.79
CA LEU A 8 23.92 -0.59 -4.44
C LEU A 8 23.41 -1.62 -3.41
N LYS A 9 23.10 -2.86 -3.83
CA LYS A 9 22.49 -3.90 -2.98
C LYS A 9 21.28 -3.37 -2.21
N ILE A 10 20.48 -2.52 -2.86
CA ILE A 10 19.28 -1.99 -2.22
C ILE A 10 18.39 -3.20 -1.88
N PRO A 11 17.99 -3.38 -0.61
CA PRO A 11 17.14 -4.49 -0.23
C PRO A 11 15.88 -4.51 -1.10
N GLU A 12 15.43 -5.72 -1.46
CA GLU A 12 14.10 -5.89 -2.05
C GLU A 12 13.07 -5.10 -1.27
N THR A 13 12.11 -4.52 -2.00
CA THR A 13 11.08 -3.70 -1.36
C THR A 13 10.33 -4.57 -0.34
N TRP A 14 9.89 -3.96 0.76
CA TRP A 14 9.08 -4.66 1.76
C TRP A 14 7.91 -5.42 1.11
N SER A 15 7.29 -4.83 0.08
CA SER A 15 6.17 -5.45 -0.65
C SER A 15 6.55 -6.74 -1.39
N GLN A 16 7.77 -6.83 -1.96
CA GLN A 16 8.25 -8.06 -2.62
C GLN A 16 8.42 -9.22 -1.63
N LYS A 17 8.78 -8.92 -0.38
CA LYS A 17 8.94 -9.94 0.67
C LYS A 17 7.63 -10.38 1.29
N ILE A 18 6.68 -9.45 1.46
CA ILE A 18 5.41 -9.70 2.13
C ILE A 18 4.36 -10.30 1.21
N LYS A 19 4.35 -9.94 -0.09
CA LYS A 19 3.35 -10.45 -1.03
C LYS A 19 3.28 -11.98 -1.10
N PRO A 20 4.39 -12.74 -1.20
CA PRO A 20 4.34 -14.20 -1.21
C PRO A 20 3.69 -14.80 0.04
N ILE A 21 3.96 -14.22 1.21
CA ILE A 21 3.38 -14.66 2.49
C ILE A 21 1.86 -14.46 2.47
N HIS A 22 1.37 -13.32 2.00
CA HIS A 22 -0.07 -13.08 1.87
C HIS A 22 -0.74 -14.02 0.87
N ASP A 23 -0.09 -14.25 -0.28
CA ASP A 23 -0.58 -15.15 -1.34
C ASP A 23 -0.67 -16.61 -0.84
N ASP A 24 0.31 -17.06 -0.05
CA ASP A 24 0.34 -18.40 0.56
C ASP A 24 -0.79 -18.59 1.57
N TRP A 25 -0.98 -17.61 2.45
CA TRP A 25 -1.99 -17.64 3.51
C TRP A 25 -3.38 -17.24 3.05
N LYS A 26 -3.55 -16.90 1.76
CA LYS A 26 -4.81 -16.40 1.18
C LYS A 26 -5.37 -15.19 1.92
N ILE A 27 -4.49 -14.35 2.46
CA ILE A 27 -4.85 -13.10 3.12
C ILE A 27 -4.81 -11.98 2.07
N PRO A 28 -5.94 -11.34 1.74
CA PRO A 28 -5.95 -10.24 0.77
C PRO A 28 -4.98 -9.13 1.20
N LEU A 29 -4.08 -8.76 0.29
CA LEU A 29 -3.21 -7.59 0.44
C LEU A 29 -3.64 -6.54 -0.58
N ILE A 30 -4.10 -5.38 -0.09
CA ILE A 30 -4.58 -4.31 -0.96
C ILE A 30 -3.46 -3.28 -1.15
N ASP A 31 -3.06 -3.06 -2.40
CA ASP A 31 -2.15 -1.99 -2.79
C ASP A 31 -2.94 -0.69 -2.99
N MET A 32 -3.01 0.12 -1.93
CA MET A 32 -3.72 1.40 -1.93
C MET A 32 -3.21 2.39 -2.99
N SER A 33 -1.96 2.26 -3.45
CA SER A 33 -1.41 3.15 -4.49
C SER A 33 -2.02 2.90 -5.87
N LYS A 34 -2.65 1.74 -6.07
CA LYS A 34 -3.31 1.33 -7.31
C LYS A 34 -4.83 1.32 -7.21
N ASP A 35 -5.38 1.60 -6.03
CA ASP A 35 -6.80 1.52 -5.79
C ASP A 35 -7.52 2.83 -6.17
N PRO A 36 -8.52 2.80 -7.07
CA PRO A 36 -9.18 4.03 -7.54
C PRO A 36 -10.02 4.72 -6.45
N TYR A 37 -10.31 4.05 -5.33
CA TYR A 37 -11.05 4.64 -4.22
C TYR A 37 -10.15 5.37 -3.21
N TYR A 38 -8.83 5.23 -3.32
CA TYR A 38 -7.85 5.97 -2.51
C TYR A 38 -7.12 7.03 -3.33
N ALA A 39 -7.29 8.30 -2.96
CA ALA A 39 -6.83 9.43 -3.77
C ALA A 39 -5.84 10.37 -3.06
N CYS A 40 -5.27 9.96 -1.92
CA CYS A 40 -4.36 10.80 -1.14
C CYS A 40 -2.91 10.31 -1.24
N ASN A 41 -1.98 11.23 -1.53
CA ASN A 41 -0.56 10.94 -1.70
C ASN A 41 0.30 11.93 -0.89
N SER A 42 -0.10 12.16 0.37
CA SER A 42 0.57 13.06 1.31
C SER A 42 1.01 12.27 2.54
N TYR A 43 2.21 12.58 3.03
CA TYR A 43 2.89 11.83 4.08
C TYR A 43 3.44 12.77 5.14
N ALA A 44 3.32 12.39 6.41
CA ALA A 44 3.93 13.12 7.53
C ALA A 44 5.44 12.87 7.61
N ASP A 45 5.86 11.67 7.22
CA ASP A 45 7.25 11.22 7.19
C ASP A 45 7.39 10.04 6.19
N SER A 46 8.54 9.35 6.19
CA SER A 46 8.81 8.24 5.26
C SER A 46 8.00 6.95 5.51
N GLY A 47 7.12 6.91 6.51
CA GLY A 47 6.31 5.73 6.85
C GLY A 47 4.84 5.99 7.19
N HIS A 48 4.45 7.23 7.46
CA HIS A 48 3.10 7.57 7.91
C HIS A 48 2.38 8.51 6.94
N ILE A 49 1.12 8.19 6.64
CA ILE A 49 0.23 9.12 5.92
C ILE A 49 0.05 10.40 6.73
N SER A 50 -0.14 11.52 6.03
CA SER A 50 -0.37 12.81 6.65
C SER A 50 -1.77 12.92 7.27
N LEU A 51 -1.97 13.94 8.13
CA LEU A 51 -3.24 14.18 8.81
C LEU A 51 -4.41 14.37 7.84
N ASP A 52 -4.19 15.07 6.73
CA ASP A 52 -5.18 15.31 5.67
C ASP A 52 -5.60 14.02 4.94
N CYS A 53 -4.76 12.99 4.92
CA CYS A 53 -5.07 11.70 4.30
C CYS A 53 -5.96 10.78 5.14
N TYR A 54 -6.21 11.07 6.42
CA TYR A 54 -7.06 10.20 7.26
C TYR A 54 -8.52 10.15 6.80
N ARG A 55 -9.09 11.26 6.32
CA ARG A 55 -10.48 11.25 5.82
C ARG A 55 -10.63 10.38 4.55
N PRO A 56 -9.77 10.53 3.51
CA PRO A 56 -9.71 9.60 2.39
C PRO A 56 -9.48 8.14 2.81
N PHE A 57 -8.60 7.91 3.78
CA PHE A 57 -8.28 6.57 4.27
C PHE A 57 -9.49 5.88 4.93
N ILE A 58 -10.20 6.59 5.81
CA ILE A 58 -11.43 6.06 6.44
C ILE A 58 -12.48 5.75 5.38
N ARG A 59 -12.68 6.65 4.39
CA ARG A 59 -13.61 6.40 3.27
C ARG A 59 -13.22 5.14 2.49
N PHE A 60 -11.93 4.97 2.18
CA PHE A 60 -11.42 3.78 1.49
C PHE A 60 -11.75 2.50 2.28
N ILE A 61 -11.51 2.47 3.60
CA ILE A 61 -11.86 1.32 4.45
C ILE A 61 -13.36 1.04 4.40
N LEU A 62 -14.20 2.08 4.53
CA LEU A 62 -15.66 1.92 4.53
C LEU A 62 -16.16 1.32 3.21
N LEU A 63 -15.61 1.76 2.08
CA LEU A 63 -15.98 1.22 0.77
C LEU A 63 -15.57 -0.24 0.62
N HIS A 64 -14.32 -0.59 0.93
CA HIS A 64 -13.79 -1.95 0.73
C HIS A 64 -14.35 -3.01 1.68
N TYR A 65 -14.75 -2.63 2.89
CA TYR A 65 -15.12 -3.61 3.91
C TYR A 65 -16.59 -3.55 4.35
N TYR A 66 -17.31 -2.48 4.05
CA TYR A 66 -18.66 -2.29 4.62
C TYR A 66 -19.73 -1.89 3.60
N LEU A 67 -19.40 -1.11 2.57
CA LEU A 67 -20.40 -0.51 1.68
C LEU A 67 -20.38 -1.09 0.25
N ASP A 68 -19.30 -1.73 -0.18
CA ASP A 68 -19.21 -2.45 -1.46
C ASP A 68 -18.55 -3.83 -1.25
N PRO A 69 -19.26 -4.78 -0.61
CA PRO A 69 -18.76 -6.14 -0.49
C PRO A 69 -18.82 -6.80 -1.88
N LYS A 70 -17.66 -6.95 -2.51
CA LYS A 70 -17.48 -7.81 -3.68
C LYS A 70 -17.70 -9.29 -3.33
#